data_AF-A0A520WYB8-F1
#
_entry.id   AF-A0A520WYB8-F1
#
_cell.length_a   1.000
_cell.length_b   1.000
_cell.length_c   1.000
_cell.angle_alpha   90.00
_cell.angle_beta   90.00
_cell.angle_gamma   90.00
#
_symmetry.space_group_name_H-M   'P 1'
#
loop_
_entity.id
_entity.type
_entity.pdbx_description
1 polymer ?
#
loop_
_entity_poly.entity_id
_entity_poly.type
_entity_poly.pdbx_seq_one_letter_code
_entity_poly.pdbx_strand_id
1 'polypeptide(L)'
;MKSLKSAWAALVVLTLTAPAFAGHHGKKMDVVDTAAAAGTFETLIAAAKAAGLVDALKGDGPLTVFAPTDEAFGALPAGTIKTLLMPENKDQLATILKYHVVAGDLGSSALADGARLETLAGIDAVISATEGGFNIENARIVKTDIDTSNGVIHVIDRVILPPTQMSRADAAAAIRAAIDRGVPMFNHGNPQGTVAMYRSVSERLMREGNLTADERARLEIGLMEASNTHNASASAWKLRYALDDVSDSLHGNGQMQTSRQMSR
;
A
#
# COMPACT_ATOMS: atom_id res chain seq x y z
N MET A 1 -63.49 62.52 28.95
CA MET A 1 -63.50 61.48 27.90
C MET A 1 -62.71 62.00 26.70
N LYS A 2 -61.49 61.49 26.49
CA LYS A 2 -61.08 60.62 25.36
C LYS A 2 -61.08 61.37 24.00
N SER A 3 -59.92 61.87 23.56
CA SER A 3 -59.04 61.34 22.47
C SER A 3 -59.57 61.70 21.06
N LEU A 4 -58.82 62.04 20.01
CA LEU A 4 -57.50 61.62 19.54
C LEU A 4 -56.83 62.78 18.76
N LYS A 5 -55.52 62.98 18.94
CA LYS A 5 -54.65 63.69 17.98
C LYS A 5 -53.95 62.61 17.16
N SER A 6 -54.22 62.52 15.87
CA SER A 6 -53.56 61.58 14.95
C SER A 6 -52.21 62.17 14.51
N ALA A 7 -51.15 61.80 15.20
CA ALA A 7 -49.77 61.99 14.72
C ALA A 7 -49.42 60.84 13.77
N TRP A 8 -49.06 61.17 12.53
CA TRP A 8 -48.49 60.23 11.58
C TRP A 8 -47.04 59.95 12.00
N ALA A 9 -46.79 58.80 12.62
CA ALA A 9 -45.44 58.30 12.84
C ALA A 9 -45.02 57.47 11.61
N ALA A 10 -44.04 57.96 10.86
CA ALA A 10 -43.37 57.20 9.82
C ALA A 10 -42.59 56.04 10.46
N LEU A 11 -43.04 54.81 10.21
CA LEU A 11 -42.33 53.59 10.60
C LEU A 11 -41.15 53.40 9.64
N VAL A 12 -39.95 53.80 10.05
CA VAL A 12 -38.71 53.40 9.39
C VAL A 12 -38.48 51.92 9.72
N VAL A 13 -38.80 51.03 8.79
CA VAL A 13 -38.38 49.63 8.85
C VAL A 13 -36.89 49.60 8.55
N LEU A 14 -36.07 49.56 9.61
CA LEU A 14 -34.66 49.25 9.50
C LEU A 14 -34.55 47.75 9.18
N THR A 15 -34.54 47.39 7.90
CA THR A 15 -34.12 46.07 7.48
C THR A 15 -32.64 45.91 7.83
N LEU A 16 -32.34 45.27 8.96
CA LEU A 16 -31.04 44.67 9.18
C LEU A 16 -30.87 43.63 8.07
N THR A 17 -30.15 44.01 7.02
CA THR A 17 -29.52 43.06 6.12
C THR A 17 -28.53 42.28 6.97
N ALA A 18 -28.95 41.14 7.50
CA ALA A 18 -28.02 40.12 7.93
C ALA A 18 -27.11 39.86 6.71
N PRO A 19 -25.77 39.86 6.87
CA PRO A 19 -24.93 39.33 5.82
C PRO A 19 -25.37 37.88 5.63
N ALA A 20 -26.00 37.61 4.49
CA ALA A 20 -26.10 36.26 4.00
C ALA A 20 -24.67 35.74 3.94
N PHE A 21 -24.34 34.77 4.79
CA PHE A 21 -23.14 33.95 4.64
C PHE A 21 -23.33 33.14 3.36
N ALA A 22 -23.09 33.79 2.22
CA ALA A 22 -22.98 33.17 0.93
C ALA A 22 -21.58 32.55 0.85
N GLY A 23 -21.55 31.22 0.79
CA GLY A 23 -20.45 30.46 0.20
C GLY A 23 -19.18 30.34 1.03
N HIS A 24 -19.15 29.42 1.99
CA HIS A 24 -18.02 28.48 1.95
C HIS A 24 -18.50 27.31 1.12
N HIS A 25 -17.99 27.22 -0.10
CA HIS A 25 -18.14 26.02 -0.91
C HIS A 25 -17.84 24.80 -0.03
N GLY A 26 -18.79 23.87 0.02
CA GLY A 26 -18.59 22.55 0.58
C GLY A 26 -17.51 21.83 -0.20
N LYS A 27 -16.25 22.15 0.09
CA LYS A 27 -15.11 21.34 -0.28
C LYS A 27 -15.18 20.17 0.69
N LYS A 28 -15.67 19.01 0.23
CA LYS A 28 -15.56 17.76 1.00
C LYS A 28 -14.10 17.67 1.48
N MET A 29 -13.89 17.42 2.77
CA MET A 29 -12.54 17.31 3.32
C MET A 29 -11.83 16.12 2.65
N ASP A 30 -10.54 16.25 2.33
CA ASP A 30 -9.75 15.13 1.81
C ASP A 30 -9.53 14.08 2.91
N VAL A 31 -8.99 12.91 2.57
CA VAL A 31 -8.74 11.83 3.54
C VAL A 31 -7.93 12.33 4.74
N VAL A 32 -6.93 13.19 4.51
CA VAL A 32 -6.04 13.70 5.56
C VAL A 32 -6.76 14.72 6.44
N ASP A 33 -7.52 15.62 5.83
CA ASP A 33 -8.27 16.67 6.53
C ASP A 33 -9.45 16.06 7.32
N THR A 34 -10.09 15.01 6.79
CA THR A 34 -11.15 14.24 7.47
C THR A 34 -10.60 13.48 8.67
N ALA A 35 -9.43 12.84 8.49
CA ALA A 35 -8.72 12.16 9.58
C ALA A 35 -8.29 13.15 10.68
N ALA A 36 -7.81 14.33 10.31
CA ALA A 36 -7.42 15.39 11.25
C ALA A 36 -8.63 15.95 12.01
N ALA A 37 -9.76 16.16 11.33
CA ALA A 37 -10.99 16.64 11.93
C ALA A 37 -11.61 15.64 12.93
N ALA A 38 -11.38 14.33 12.74
CA ALA A 38 -11.87 13.30 13.63
C ALA A 38 -11.04 13.13 14.92
N GLY A 39 -9.84 13.73 15.01
CA GLY A 39 -9.00 13.78 16.22
C GLY A 39 -8.53 12.43 16.78
N THR A 40 -8.79 11.34 16.06
CA THR A 40 -8.53 9.93 16.47
C THR A 40 -7.59 9.20 15.53
N PHE A 41 -6.99 9.95 14.58
CA PHE A 41 -6.06 9.47 13.55
C PHE A 41 -4.76 10.27 13.51
N GLU A 42 -4.41 10.97 14.60
CA GLU A 42 -3.22 11.83 14.66
C GLU A 42 -1.94 11.01 14.42
N THR A 43 -1.89 9.77 14.93
CA THR A 43 -0.76 8.87 14.72
C THR A 43 -0.58 8.48 13.25
N LEU A 44 -1.69 8.24 12.54
CA LEU A 44 -1.68 7.91 11.11
C LEU A 44 -1.16 9.09 10.27
N ILE A 45 -1.61 10.31 10.57
CA ILE A 45 -1.16 11.52 9.86
C ILE A 45 0.32 11.78 10.13
N ALA A 46 0.78 11.61 11.37
CA ALA A 46 2.19 11.73 11.72
C ALA A 46 3.05 10.69 10.98
N ALA A 47 2.60 9.45 10.91
CA ALA A 47 3.27 8.38 10.16
C ALA A 47 3.31 8.68 8.65
N ALA A 48 2.19 9.12 8.06
CA ALA A 48 2.13 9.51 6.65
C ALA A 48 3.06 10.68 6.31
N LYS A 49 3.17 11.67 7.19
CA LYS A 49 4.16 12.76 7.08
C LYS A 49 5.59 12.24 7.15
N ALA A 50 5.90 11.36 8.10
CA ALA A 50 7.23 10.77 8.27
C ALA A 50 7.65 9.90 7.07
N ALA A 51 6.70 9.22 6.43
CA ALA A 51 6.89 8.38 5.24
C ALA A 51 6.83 9.15 3.91
N GLY A 52 6.50 10.44 3.92
CA GLY A 52 6.37 11.24 2.69
C GLY A 52 5.18 10.84 1.81
N LEU A 53 4.14 10.23 2.38
CA LEU A 53 2.97 9.71 1.64
C LEU A 53 1.79 10.68 1.62
N VAL A 54 1.91 11.87 2.22
CA VAL A 54 0.83 12.86 2.29
C VAL A 54 0.35 13.25 0.89
N ASP A 55 1.27 13.46 -0.05
CA ASP A 55 0.92 13.83 -1.43
C ASP A 55 0.23 12.68 -2.17
N ALA A 56 0.64 11.44 -1.91
CA ALA A 56 0.00 10.25 -2.46
C ALA A 56 -1.42 10.06 -1.92
N LEU A 57 -1.64 10.34 -0.63
CA LEU A 57 -2.96 10.31 0.01
C LEU A 57 -3.86 11.50 -0.37
N LYS A 58 -3.30 12.55 -0.98
CA LYS A 58 -4.01 13.73 -1.49
C LYS A 58 -4.17 13.74 -3.01
N GLY A 59 -3.69 12.70 -3.71
CA GLY A 59 -3.77 12.59 -5.17
C GLY A 59 -5.20 12.49 -5.72
N ASP A 60 -5.33 12.71 -7.04
CA ASP A 60 -6.61 12.90 -7.76
C ASP A 60 -7.48 11.63 -7.94
N GLY A 61 -7.04 10.47 -7.45
CA GLY A 61 -7.81 9.22 -7.59
C GLY A 61 -8.71 8.95 -6.39
N PRO A 62 -9.84 8.24 -6.55
CA PRO A 62 -10.54 7.70 -5.41
C PRO A 62 -9.64 6.69 -4.69
N LEU A 63 -9.43 6.88 -3.40
CA LEU A 63 -8.64 6.02 -2.53
C LEU A 63 -9.51 5.47 -1.42
N THR A 64 -9.43 4.16 -1.18
CA THR A 64 -10.02 3.54 0.00
C THR A 64 -8.96 3.38 1.05
N VAL A 65 -9.12 4.05 2.19
CA VAL A 65 -8.15 4.00 3.31
C VAL A 65 -8.75 3.26 4.49
N PHE A 66 -8.09 2.19 4.89
CA PHE A 66 -8.39 1.47 6.11
C PHE A 66 -7.63 2.14 7.26
N ALA A 67 -8.27 3.06 7.98
CA ALA A 67 -7.64 3.89 8.99
C ALA A 67 -7.73 3.27 10.39
N PRO A 68 -6.62 2.79 10.98
CA PRO A 68 -6.58 2.37 12.38
C PRO A 68 -6.76 3.58 13.31
N THR A 69 -7.51 3.41 14.40
CA THR A 69 -7.61 4.41 15.46
C THR A 69 -6.29 4.54 16.23
N ASP A 70 -6.10 5.64 16.96
CA ASP A 70 -4.95 5.79 17.86
C ASP A 70 -4.87 4.65 18.91
N GLU A 71 -6.01 4.10 19.32
CA GLU A 71 -6.10 2.93 20.20
C GLU A 71 -5.56 1.66 19.52
N ALA A 72 -5.82 1.47 18.23
CA ALA A 72 -5.29 0.37 17.43
C ALA A 72 -3.75 0.43 17.33
N PHE A 73 -3.18 1.63 17.23
CA PHE A 73 -1.73 1.82 17.34
C PHE A 73 -1.23 1.49 18.76
N GLY A 74 -1.92 1.96 19.79
CA GLY A 74 -1.59 1.65 21.19
C GLY A 74 -1.64 0.16 21.54
N ALA A 75 -2.44 -0.62 20.82
CA ALA A 75 -2.57 -2.07 20.99
C ALA A 75 -1.41 -2.88 20.37
N LEU A 76 -0.53 -2.24 19.58
CA LEU A 76 0.65 -2.92 19.05
C LEU A 76 1.62 -3.30 20.18
N PRO A 77 2.35 -4.43 20.06
CA PRO A 77 3.36 -4.82 21.03
C PRO A 77 4.34 -3.69 21.30
N ALA A 78 4.69 -3.51 22.58
CA ALA A 78 5.61 -2.45 23.00
C ALA A 78 6.95 -2.59 22.25
N GLY A 79 7.34 -1.52 21.54
CA GLY A 79 8.56 -1.48 20.73
C GLY A 79 8.31 -1.48 19.22
N THR A 80 7.19 -2.04 18.74
CA THR A 80 6.89 -2.10 17.29
C THR A 80 6.82 -0.70 16.66
N ILE A 81 6.06 0.22 17.26
CA ILE A 81 5.97 1.60 16.76
C ILE A 81 7.32 2.31 16.84
N LYS A 82 8.07 2.13 17.93
CA LYS A 82 9.39 2.76 18.07
C LYS A 82 10.35 2.30 16.99
N THR A 83 10.36 1.01 16.68
CA THR A 83 11.15 0.44 15.59
C THR A 83 10.69 0.98 14.24
N LEU A 84 9.38 1.00 13.96
CA LEU A 84 8.84 1.50 12.69
C LEU A 84 9.08 3.00 12.47
N LEU A 85 9.17 3.80 13.54
CA LEU A 85 9.47 5.22 13.47
C LEU A 85 10.97 5.54 13.39
N MET A 86 11.85 4.53 13.43
CA MET A 86 13.28 4.76 13.24
C MET A 86 13.56 5.23 11.81
N PRO A 87 14.52 6.16 11.60
CA PRO A 87 14.87 6.65 10.26
C PRO A 87 15.27 5.54 9.29
N GLU A 88 15.86 4.47 9.83
CA GLU A 88 16.30 3.28 9.07
C GLU A 88 15.12 2.44 8.55
N ASN A 89 13.95 2.54 9.18
CA ASN A 89 12.75 1.75 8.83
C ASN A 89 11.70 2.58 8.08
N LYS A 90 12.06 3.74 7.54
CA LYS A 90 11.15 4.59 6.76
C LYS A 90 10.48 3.85 5.60
N ASP A 91 11.23 3.01 4.89
CA ASP A 91 10.69 2.21 3.78
C ASP A 91 9.68 1.18 4.29
N GLN A 92 9.94 0.55 5.44
CA GLN A 92 8.99 -0.37 6.07
C GLN A 92 7.71 0.36 6.51
N LEU A 93 7.86 1.54 7.12
CA LEU A 93 6.72 2.38 7.49
C LEU A 93 5.90 2.79 6.27
N ALA A 94 6.56 3.18 5.18
CA ALA A 94 5.90 3.52 3.92
C ALA A 94 5.13 2.32 3.35
N THR A 95 5.72 1.11 3.35
CA THR A 95 5.03 -0.11 2.92
C THR A 95 3.83 -0.43 3.81
N ILE A 96 3.95 -0.32 5.14
CA ILE A 96 2.82 -0.54 6.06
C ILE A 96 1.69 0.43 5.79
N LEU A 97 2.00 1.72 5.61
CA LEU A 97 0.98 2.72 5.31
C LEU A 97 0.32 2.48 3.95
N LYS A 98 1.11 2.14 2.93
CA LYS A 98 0.57 1.76 1.62
C LYS A 98 -0.30 0.50 1.68
N TYR A 99 -0.03 -0.42 2.61
CA TYR A 99 -0.84 -1.62 2.82
C TYR A 99 -2.24 -1.30 3.40
N HIS A 100 -2.40 -0.15 4.04
CA HIS A 100 -3.72 0.35 4.50
C HIS A 100 -4.51 1.08 3.40
N VAL A 101 -3.94 1.25 2.21
CA VAL A 101 -4.54 2.03 1.13
C VAL A 101 -4.78 1.14 -0.08
N VAL A 102 -5.99 1.20 -0.62
CA VAL A 102 -6.40 0.51 -1.84
C VAL A 102 -6.81 1.56 -2.86
N ALA A 103 -6.37 1.38 -4.11
CA ALA A 103 -6.79 2.24 -5.20
C ALA A 103 -8.24 1.92 -5.58
N GLY A 104 -9.08 2.94 -5.71
CA GLY A 104 -10.50 2.81 -6.04
C GLY A 104 -11.43 3.27 -4.92
N ASP A 105 -12.69 3.47 -5.29
CA ASP A 105 -13.78 3.79 -4.38
C ASP A 105 -14.50 2.50 -3.98
N LEU A 106 -14.07 1.90 -2.88
CA LEU A 106 -14.61 0.64 -2.36
C LEU A 106 -15.47 0.94 -1.13
N GLY A 107 -16.75 1.17 -1.35
CA GLY A 107 -17.74 1.21 -0.27
C GLY A 107 -17.98 -0.18 0.34
N SER A 108 -18.74 -0.24 1.43
CA SER A 108 -19.08 -1.48 2.15
C SER A 108 -19.75 -2.53 1.27
N SER A 109 -20.46 -2.12 0.21
CA SER A 109 -21.08 -3.02 -0.77
C SER A 109 -20.08 -3.78 -1.65
N ALA A 110 -18.84 -3.27 -1.77
CA ALA A 110 -17.75 -3.92 -2.50
C ALA A 110 -16.93 -4.87 -1.60
N LEU A 111 -17.13 -4.80 -0.28
CA LEU A 111 -16.49 -5.71 0.68
C LEU A 111 -17.24 -7.05 0.65
N ALA A 112 -16.71 -7.99 -0.11
CA ALA A 112 -17.22 -9.36 -0.18
C ALA A 112 -16.31 -10.32 0.60
N ASP A 113 -16.90 -11.38 1.15
CA ASP A 113 -16.13 -12.44 1.80
C ASP A 113 -15.16 -13.09 0.79
N GLY A 114 -13.89 -13.20 1.18
CA GLY A 114 -12.81 -13.70 0.33
C GLY A 114 -12.33 -12.74 -0.74
N ALA A 115 -12.80 -11.48 -0.78
CA ALA A 115 -12.31 -10.48 -1.72
C ALA A 115 -10.83 -10.19 -1.47
N ARG A 116 -10.05 -10.18 -2.56
CA ARG A 116 -8.64 -9.78 -2.54
C ARG A 116 -8.54 -8.36 -3.06
N LEU A 117 -8.02 -7.47 -2.23
CA LEU A 117 -7.84 -6.06 -2.53
C LEU A 117 -6.37 -5.78 -2.79
N GLU A 118 -6.04 -5.32 -4.00
CA GLU A 118 -4.68 -4.90 -4.33
C GLU A 118 -4.37 -3.57 -3.63
N THR A 119 -3.47 -3.60 -2.66
CA THR A 119 -3.06 -2.39 -1.92
C THR A 119 -2.03 -1.58 -2.69
N LEU A 120 -1.82 -0.31 -2.34
CA LEU A 120 -0.74 0.51 -2.89
C LEU A 120 0.66 -0.03 -2.55
N ALA A 121 0.76 -1.01 -1.65
CA ALA A 121 2.01 -1.72 -1.38
C ALA A 121 2.32 -2.79 -2.44
N GLY A 122 1.40 -3.07 -3.37
CA GLY A 122 1.51 -4.18 -4.34
C GLY A 122 1.33 -5.55 -3.69
N ILE A 123 0.71 -5.58 -2.51
CA ILE A 123 0.43 -6.79 -1.73
C ILE A 123 -1.08 -6.88 -1.55
N ASP A 124 -1.67 -8.03 -1.83
CA ASP A 124 -3.09 -8.24 -1.57
C ASP A 124 -3.41 -8.20 -0.08
N ALA A 125 -4.51 -7.54 0.27
CA ALA A 125 -5.19 -7.69 1.53
C ALA A 125 -6.51 -8.45 1.31
N VAL A 126 -6.85 -9.37 2.21
CA VAL A 126 -8.02 -10.23 2.09
C VAL A 126 -9.12 -9.74 3.04
N ILE A 127 -10.32 -9.62 2.51
CA ILE A 127 -11.54 -9.39 3.29
C ILE A 127 -12.12 -10.73 3.74
N SER A 128 -12.50 -10.82 5.01
CA SER A 128 -13.25 -11.96 5.56
C SER A 128 -14.53 -11.49 6.24
N ALA A 129 -15.62 -12.19 5.98
CA ALA A 129 -16.88 -11.98 6.68
C ALA A 129 -16.86 -12.74 8.02
N THR A 130 -17.34 -12.07 9.06
CA THR A 130 -17.53 -12.65 10.40
C THR A 130 -18.95 -12.40 10.86
N GLU A 131 -19.41 -13.09 11.92
CA GLU A 131 -20.75 -12.88 12.49
C GLU A 131 -21.01 -11.43 12.92
N GLY A 132 -19.95 -10.63 13.15
CA GLY A 132 -20.02 -9.25 13.63
C GLY A 132 -19.65 -8.18 12.59
N GLY A 133 -19.55 -8.53 11.30
CA GLY A 133 -19.19 -7.61 10.21
C GLY A 133 -18.02 -8.12 9.36
N PHE A 134 -17.34 -7.20 8.68
CA PHE A 134 -16.17 -7.52 7.84
C PHE A 134 -14.86 -7.26 8.57
N ASN A 135 -13.88 -8.12 8.30
CA ASN A 135 -12.50 -7.93 8.70
C ASN A 135 -11.64 -7.76 7.44
N ILE A 136 -10.61 -6.92 7.55
CA ILE A 136 -9.49 -6.89 6.62
C ILE A 136 -8.29 -7.53 7.32
N GLU A 137 -7.80 -8.63 6.77
CA GLU A 137 -6.82 -9.50 7.44
C GLU A 137 -7.29 -9.89 8.86
N ASN A 138 -6.59 -9.41 9.91
CA ASN A 138 -6.89 -9.66 11.32
C ASN A 138 -7.50 -8.44 12.04
N ALA A 139 -7.85 -7.40 11.29
CA ALA A 139 -8.42 -6.16 11.78
C ALA A 139 -9.92 -6.08 11.47
N ARG A 140 -10.73 -5.78 12.49
CA ARG A 140 -12.18 -5.62 12.33
C ARG A 140 -12.48 -4.23 11.83
N ILE A 141 -13.34 -4.14 10.82
CA ILE A 141 -13.85 -2.87 10.34
C ILE A 141 -14.96 -2.40 11.28
N VAL A 142 -14.69 -1.35 12.06
CA VAL A 142 -15.60 -0.84 13.10
C VAL A 142 -16.57 0.21 12.55
N LYS A 143 -16.19 0.92 11.49
CA LYS A 143 -17.03 1.91 10.82
C LYS A 143 -16.70 1.95 9.35
N THR A 144 -17.71 1.85 8.49
CA THR A 144 -17.54 1.91 7.04
C THR A 144 -18.02 3.23 6.44
N ASP A 145 -17.67 3.47 5.18
CA ASP A 145 -18.30 4.46 4.31
C ASP A 145 -18.19 5.91 4.81
N ILE A 146 -17.03 6.28 5.34
CA ILE A 146 -16.75 7.69 5.64
C ILE A 146 -16.32 8.37 4.33
N ASP A 147 -17.26 9.07 3.71
CA ASP A 147 -17.04 9.83 2.47
C ASP A 147 -16.03 10.97 2.67
N THR A 148 -15.04 11.03 1.79
CA THR A 148 -14.07 12.14 1.67
C THR A 148 -14.11 12.73 0.26
N SER A 149 -13.39 13.83 -0.01
CA SER A 149 -13.34 14.38 -1.38
C SER A 149 -12.59 13.51 -2.37
N ASN A 150 -11.68 12.66 -1.90
CA ASN A 150 -10.81 11.84 -2.74
C ASN A 150 -10.89 10.35 -2.39
N GLY A 151 -12.03 9.88 -1.87
CA GLY A 151 -12.33 8.47 -1.66
C GLY A 151 -13.08 8.18 -0.35
N VAL A 152 -12.84 7.00 0.23
CA VAL A 152 -13.59 6.47 1.37
C VAL A 152 -12.64 6.03 2.48
N ILE A 153 -13.00 6.33 3.74
CA ILE A 153 -12.31 5.81 4.91
C ILE A 153 -13.15 4.71 5.56
N HIS A 154 -12.52 3.56 5.79
CA HIS A 154 -13.03 2.51 6.67
C HIS A 154 -12.20 2.49 7.94
N VAL A 155 -12.82 2.63 9.10
CA VAL A 155 -12.12 2.63 10.39
C VAL A 155 -11.92 1.18 10.83
N ILE A 156 -10.70 0.86 11.26
CA ILE A 156 -10.33 -0.47 11.75
C ILE A 156 -9.84 -0.43 13.20
N ASP A 157 -10.04 -1.51 13.93
CA ASP A 157 -9.64 -1.63 15.35
C ASP A 157 -8.19 -2.06 15.59
N ARG A 158 -7.47 -2.42 14.52
CA ARG A 158 -6.09 -2.91 14.57
C ARG A 158 -5.30 -2.44 13.37
N VAL A 159 -4.00 -2.20 13.56
CA VAL A 159 -3.07 -1.93 12.46
C VAL A 159 -2.86 -3.22 11.66
N ILE A 160 -3.06 -3.17 10.34
CA ILE A 160 -2.74 -4.29 9.45
C ILE A 160 -1.26 -4.24 9.08
N LEU A 161 -0.54 -5.32 9.39
CA LEU A 161 0.86 -5.46 9.02
C LEU A 161 0.93 -6.32 7.75
N PRO A 162 1.66 -5.87 6.71
CA PRO A 162 1.91 -6.72 5.57
C PRO A 162 2.64 -7.98 6.03
N PRO A 163 2.37 -9.15 5.42
CA PRO A 163 3.08 -10.38 5.73
C PRO A 163 4.59 -10.15 5.59
N THR A 164 5.40 -10.73 6.49
CA THR A 164 6.85 -10.49 6.56
C THR A 164 7.49 -10.70 5.18
N GLN A 165 7.72 -9.60 4.47
CA GLN A 165 8.32 -9.63 3.16
C GLN A 165 9.83 -9.80 3.35
N MET A 166 10.44 -10.62 2.49
CA MET A 166 11.86 -10.61 2.23
C MET A 166 12.26 -9.19 1.82
N SER A 167 13.14 -8.57 2.62
CA SER A 167 13.62 -7.21 2.35
C SER A 167 14.29 -7.15 0.97
N ARG A 168 14.41 -5.96 0.37
CA ARG A 168 15.10 -5.80 -0.93
C ARG A 168 16.54 -6.35 -0.88
N ALA A 169 17.22 -6.14 0.25
CA ALA A 169 18.57 -6.67 0.48
C ALA A 169 18.59 -8.20 0.58
N ASP A 170 17.64 -8.80 1.29
CA ASP A 170 17.53 -10.27 1.39
C ASP A 170 17.12 -10.90 0.06
N ALA A 171 16.27 -10.23 -0.71
CA ALA A 171 15.88 -10.64 -2.05
C ALA A 171 17.09 -10.64 -2.99
N ALA A 172 17.88 -9.56 -2.98
CA ALA A 172 19.13 -9.48 -3.73
C ALA A 172 20.13 -10.57 -3.30
N ALA A 173 20.28 -10.80 -1.98
CA ALA A 173 21.14 -11.85 -1.44
C ALA A 173 20.68 -13.26 -1.85
N ALA A 174 19.36 -13.50 -1.89
CA ALA A 174 18.76 -14.74 -2.36
C ALA A 174 19.05 -14.99 -3.83
N ILE A 175 18.91 -13.97 -4.68
CA ILE A 175 19.23 -14.06 -6.12
C ILE A 175 20.71 -14.38 -6.30
N ARG A 176 21.59 -13.64 -5.63
CA ARG A 176 23.04 -13.87 -5.70
C ARG A 176 23.41 -15.29 -5.27
N ALA A 177 22.84 -15.77 -4.17
CA ALA A 177 23.08 -17.14 -3.69
C ALA A 177 22.56 -18.20 -4.67
N ALA A 178 21.46 -17.93 -5.38
CA ALA A 178 20.95 -18.79 -6.43
C ALA A 178 21.93 -18.86 -7.60
N ILE A 179 22.39 -17.71 -8.10
CA ILE A 179 23.34 -17.61 -9.21
C ILE A 179 24.67 -18.29 -8.85
N ASP A 180 25.21 -18.02 -7.67
CA ASP A 180 26.48 -18.61 -7.19
C ASP A 180 26.44 -20.14 -7.15
N ARG A 181 25.26 -20.74 -6.93
CA ARG A 181 25.05 -22.20 -6.93
C ARG A 181 24.66 -22.74 -8.30
N GLY A 182 23.84 -22.01 -9.05
CA GLY A 182 23.28 -22.45 -10.33
C GLY A 182 24.28 -22.44 -11.47
N VAL A 183 25.23 -21.49 -11.48
CA VAL A 183 26.26 -21.39 -12.54
C VAL A 183 27.16 -22.64 -12.58
N PRO A 184 27.76 -23.10 -11.46
CA PRO A 184 28.54 -24.34 -11.47
C PRO A 184 27.71 -25.57 -11.85
N MET A 185 26.46 -25.68 -11.37
CA MET A 185 25.58 -26.81 -11.71
C MET A 185 25.37 -26.90 -13.22
N PHE A 186 25.14 -25.77 -13.87
CA PHE A 186 24.94 -25.71 -15.32
C PHE A 186 26.22 -26.10 -16.06
N ASN A 187 27.35 -25.50 -15.69
CA ASN A 187 28.64 -25.76 -16.34
C ASN A 187 29.11 -27.22 -16.15
N HIS A 188 28.63 -27.91 -15.11
CA HIS A 188 28.84 -29.34 -14.89
C HIS A 188 27.80 -30.24 -15.59
N GLY A 189 27.01 -29.71 -16.52
CA GLY A 189 26.06 -30.51 -17.32
C GLY A 189 24.74 -30.81 -16.61
N ASN A 190 24.35 -30.04 -15.58
CA ASN A 190 23.07 -30.18 -14.90
C ASN A 190 22.14 -28.96 -15.11
N PRO A 191 21.69 -28.70 -16.35
CA PRO A 191 20.80 -27.57 -16.62
C PRO A 191 19.40 -27.74 -15.99
N GLN A 192 18.90 -28.98 -15.86
CA GLN A 192 17.61 -29.24 -15.21
C GLN A 192 17.63 -28.84 -13.73
N GLY A 193 18.70 -29.19 -13.00
CA GLY A 193 18.88 -28.78 -11.62
C GLY A 193 19.01 -27.26 -11.47
N THR A 194 19.70 -26.60 -12.40
CA THR A 194 19.80 -25.14 -12.44
C THR A 194 18.42 -24.48 -12.66
N VAL A 195 17.61 -24.99 -13.59
CA VAL A 195 16.23 -24.51 -13.80
C VAL A 195 15.40 -24.65 -12.54
N ALA A 196 15.43 -25.82 -11.88
CA ALA A 196 14.67 -26.06 -10.65
C ALA A 196 15.06 -25.08 -9.54
N MET A 197 16.37 -24.84 -9.36
CA MET A 197 16.87 -23.89 -8.38
C MET A 197 16.43 -22.46 -8.69
N TYR A 198 16.68 -21.96 -9.90
CA TYR A 198 16.31 -20.60 -10.28
C TYR A 198 14.81 -20.37 -10.18
N ARG A 199 14.00 -21.33 -10.67
CA ARG A 199 12.53 -21.28 -10.55
C ARG A 199 12.08 -21.19 -9.10
N SER A 200 12.61 -22.03 -8.21
CA SER A 200 12.23 -22.02 -6.79
C SER A 200 12.52 -20.68 -6.11
N VAL A 201 13.63 -20.03 -6.48
CA VAL A 201 14.00 -18.72 -5.96
C VAL A 201 13.11 -17.63 -6.55
N SER A 202 12.86 -17.64 -7.86
CA SER A 202 11.92 -16.72 -8.52
C SER A 202 10.52 -16.81 -7.90
N GLU A 203 9.98 -18.02 -7.71
CA GLU A 203 8.67 -18.24 -7.09
C GLU A 203 8.65 -17.75 -5.63
N ARG A 204 9.73 -17.96 -4.88
CA ARG A 204 9.85 -17.42 -3.52
C ARG A 204 9.86 -15.88 -3.53
N LEU A 205 10.60 -15.27 -4.44
CA LEU A 205 10.66 -13.82 -4.60
C LEU A 205 9.30 -13.24 -5.01
N MET A 206 8.54 -13.94 -5.85
CA MET A 206 7.18 -13.52 -6.22
C MET A 206 6.21 -13.57 -5.03
N ARG A 207 6.37 -14.54 -4.12
CA ARG A 207 5.51 -14.67 -2.93
C ARG A 207 5.90 -13.74 -1.79
N GLU A 208 7.21 -13.58 -1.55
CA GLU A 208 7.74 -13.00 -0.32
C GLU A 208 8.56 -11.74 -0.58
N GLY A 209 9.01 -11.49 -1.81
CA GLY A 209 9.93 -10.38 -2.12
C GLY A 209 9.23 -9.02 -2.11
N ASN A 210 9.88 -8.06 -1.44
CA ASN A 210 9.57 -6.62 -1.56
C ASN A 210 10.02 -6.08 -2.94
N LEU A 211 9.33 -6.54 -3.99
CA LEU A 211 9.57 -6.21 -5.39
C LEU A 211 8.56 -5.18 -5.88
N THR A 212 8.99 -4.28 -6.76
CA THR A 212 8.08 -3.39 -7.50
C THR A 212 7.23 -4.18 -8.50
N ALA A 213 6.13 -3.58 -8.98
CA ALA A 213 5.30 -4.20 -10.02
C ALA A 213 6.11 -4.55 -11.28
N ASP A 214 7.02 -3.67 -11.69
CA ASP A 214 7.94 -3.91 -12.82
C ASP A 214 8.89 -5.08 -12.56
N GLU A 215 9.49 -5.16 -11.36
CA GLU A 215 10.38 -6.27 -10.98
C GLU A 215 9.62 -7.60 -10.97
N ARG A 216 8.38 -7.62 -10.46
CA ARG A 216 7.51 -8.81 -10.48
C ARG A 216 7.18 -9.23 -11.90
N ALA A 217 6.79 -8.29 -12.75
CA ALA A 217 6.46 -8.57 -14.15
C ALA A 217 7.65 -9.18 -14.91
N ARG A 218 8.87 -8.71 -14.65
CA ARG A 218 10.08 -9.26 -15.28
C ARG A 218 10.38 -10.69 -14.82
N LEU A 219 10.21 -11.00 -13.53
CA LEU A 219 10.32 -12.39 -13.03
C LEU A 219 9.23 -13.30 -13.63
N GLU A 220 8.00 -12.81 -13.71
CA GLU A 220 6.88 -13.56 -14.28
C GLU A 220 7.11 -13.91 -15.76
N ILE A 221 7.58 -12.93 -16.56
CA ILE A 221 7.98 -13.16 -17.96
C ILE A 221 9.06 -14.23 -18.04
N GLY A 222 10.11 -14.14 -17.21
CA GLY A 222 11.18 -15.15 -17.18
C GLY A 222 10.69 -16.55 -16.83
N LEU A 223 9.80 -16.67 -15.84
CA LEU A 223 9.16 -17.93 -15.45
C LEU A 223 8.30 -18.51 -16.57
N MET A 224 7.52 -17.66 -17.24
CA MET A 224 6.68 -18.04 -18.38
C MET A 224 7.53 -18.54 -19.55
N GLU A 225 8.52 -17.75 -19.99
CA GLU A 225 9.40 -18.12 -21.11
C GLU A 225 10.14 -19.43 -20.84
N ALA A 226 10.65 -19.62 -19.62
CA ALA A 226 11.35 -20.84 -19.23
C ALA A 226 10.44 -22.07 -19.21
N SER A 227 9.16 -21.90 -18.87
CA SER A 227 8.16 -22.97 -18.87
C SER A 227 7.73 -23.37 -20.28
N ASN A 228 7.72 -22.43 -21.22
CA ASN A 228 7.40 -22.68 -22.63
C ASN A 228 8.60 -23.20 -23.45
N THR A 229 9.79 -23.23 -22.84
CA THR A 229 11.02 -23.68 -23.48
C THR A 229 11.28 -25.16 -23.20
N HIS A 230 11.40 -25.97 -24.26
CA HIS A 230 11.56 -27.42 -24.17
C HIS A 230 13.01 -27.87 -23.87
N ASN A 231 13.96 -26.93 -23.90
CA ASN A 231 15.38 -27.19 -23.66
C ASN A 231 15.79 -26.59 -22.31
N ALA A 232 16.18 -27.46 -21.37
CA ALA A 232 16.58 -27.06 -20.02
C ALA A 232 17.71 -26.02 -20.00
N SER A 233 18.66 -26.08 -20.95
CA SER A 233 19.74 -25.11 -21.02
C SER A 233 19.22 -23.72 -21.39
N ALA A 234 18.31 -23.66 -22.37
CA ALA A 234 17.68 -22.41 -22.78
C ALA A 234 16.77 -21.87 -21.67
N SER A 235 15.98 -22.73 -21.00
CA SER A 235 15.17 -22.34 -19.84
C SER A 235 16.02 -21.77 -18.69
N ALA A 236 17.19 -22.36 -18.42
CA ALA A 236 18.11 -21.86 -17.39
C ALA A 236 18.61 -20.46 -17.71
N TRP A 237 18.95 -20.18 -18.98
CA TRP A 237 19.34 -18.84 -19.43
C TRP A 237 18.19 -17.84 -19.30
N LYS A 238 16.96 -18.21 -19.67
CA LYS A 238 15.78 -17.33 -19.51
C LYS A 238 15.57 -16.92 -18.06
N LEU A 239 15.59 -17.88 -17.14
CA LEU A 239 15.49 -17.60 -15.70
C LEU A 239 16.67 -16.77 -15.18
N ARG A 240 17.89 -17.06 -15.67
CA ARG A 240 19.08 -16.30 -15.30
C ARG A 240 18.95 -14.83 -15.67
N TYR A 241 18.51 -14.53 -16.90
CA TYR A 241 18.33 -13.15 -17.34
C TYR A 241 17.30 -12.40 -16.50
N ALA A 242 16.17 -13.03 -16.17
CA ALA A 242 15.16 -12.41 -15.31
C ALA A 242 15.68 -12.15 -13.88
N LEU A 243 16.45 -13.08 -13.31
CA LEU A 243 17.07 -12.93 -12.00
C LEU A 243 18.14 -11.82 -11.98
N ASP A 244 19.01 -11.77 -13.00
CA ASP A 244 20.03 -10.72 -13.12
C ASP A 244 19.36 -9.33 -13.21
N ASP A 245 18.34 -9.19 -14.06
CA ASP A 245 17.65 -7.91 -14.27
C ASP A 245 16.93 -7.41 -12.99
N VAL A 246 16.25 -8.30 -12.26
CA VAL A 246 15.66 -7.95 -10.96
C VAL A 246 16.75 -7.65 -9.93
N SER A 247 17.83 -8.42 -9.89
CA SER A 247 18.96 -8.13 -8.99
C SER A 247 19.55 -6.74 -9.24
N ASP A 248 19.71 -6.33 -10.50
CA ASP A 248 20.23 -5.01 -10.86
C ASP A 248 19.28 -3.89 -10.39
N SER A 249 17.97 -4.08 -10.59
CA SER A 249 16.95 -3.14 -10.10
C SER A 249 16.93 -3.04 -8.56
N LEU A 250 17.15 -4.16 -7.86
CA LEU A 250 17.19 -4.20 -6.39
C LEU A 250 18.34 -3.40 -5.78
N HIS A 251 19.51 -3.34 -6.43
CA HIS A 251 20.69 -2.63 -5.92
C HIS A 251 20.70 -1.13 -6.25
N GLY A 252 19.81 -0.66 -7.13
CA GLY A 252 19.90 0.67 -7.73
C GLY A 252 21.04 0.75 -8.74
N ASN A 253 20.75 1.29 -9.94
CA ASN A 253 21.69 1.43 -11.07
C ASN A 253 23.09 1.91 -10.62
N GLY A 254 24.05 1.01 -10.37
CA GLY A 254 25.38 1.43 -9.92
C GLY A 254 26.32 0.38 -9.35
N GLN A 255 25.89 -0.86 -9.08
CA GLN A 255 26.81 -1.93 -8.65
C GLN A 255 26.66 -3.12 -9.60
N MET A 256 27.27 -3.02 -10.79
CA MET A 256 27.48 -4.19 -11.65
C MET A 256 28.31 -5.22 -10.89
N GLN A 257 27.67 -6.27 -10.37
CA GLN A 257 28.40 -7.46 -9.93
C GLN A 257 28.89 -8.19 -11.18
N THR A 258 30.22 -8.22 -11.31
CA THR A 258 30.98 -8.85 -12.37
C THR A 258 30.39 -10.18 -12.82
N SER A 259 30.08 -10.20 -14.11
CA SER A 259 29.62 -11.33 -14.91
C SER A 259 30.35 -12.64 -14.59
N ARG A 260 29.71 -13.54 -13.83
CA ARG A 260 30.00 -14.99 -13.91
C ARG A 260 29.06 -15.58 -14.96
N GLN A 261 29.50 -15.49 -16.22
CA GLN A 261 28.76 -16.05 -17.34
C GLN A 261 28.70 -17.58 -17.21
N MET A 262 27.53 -18.15 -17.49
CA MET A 262 27.42 -19.59 -17.74
C MET A 262 28.10 -19.85 -19.09
N SER A 263 28.92 -20.89 -19.19
CA SER A 263 29.60 -21.20 -20.45
C SER A 263 28.59 -21.83 -21.42
N ARG A 264 28.62 -21.41 -22.69
CA ARG A 264 27.79 -21.99 -23.76
C ARG A 264 28.26 -23.39 -24.12
#